data_AF-A0A973HWG6-F1
#
_entry.id   AF-A0A973HWG6-F1
#
_cell.length_a   1.000
_cell.length_b   1.000
_cell.length_c   1.000
_cell.angle_alpha   90.00
_cell.angle_beta   90.00
_cell.angle_gamma   90.00
#
_symmetry.space_group_name_H-M   'P 1'
#
loop_
_entity.id
_entity.type
_entity.pdbx_description
1 polymer ?
#
loop_
_entity_poly.entity_id
_entity_poly.type
_entity_poly.pdbx_seq_one_letter_code
_entity_poly.pdbx_strand_id
1 'polypeptide(L)'
;MMNKHYLPLYLFGLLVLCLTITAVNAEIIDDDTPVPPVGTLGGPDRVLDAAELEQWIRGRRVFDRDWELGEGLGTPDLNADSCRSCHQKPVIGAAGGLDVNVTRFGFDNEGAGPFEDLPGGP
;
A
#
# COMPACT_ATOMS: atom_id res chain seq x y z
N MET A 1 -9.21 -44.47 -17.38
CA MET A 1 -8.54 -44.81 -16.11
C MET A 1 -7.40 -43.84 -15.90
N MET A 2 -7.48 -42.96 -14.90
CA MET A 2 -6.43 -41.98 -14.63
C MET A 2 -5.29 -42.66 -13.87
N ASN A 3 -4.06 -42.54 -14.39
CA ASN A 3 -2.91 -43.27 -13.88
C ASN A 3 -2.49 -42.69 -12.51
N LYS A 4 -2.62 -43.50 -11.45
CA LYS A 4 -2.54 -43.07 -10.03
C LYS A 4 -1.20 -42.43 -9.64
N HIS A 5 -0.17 -42.57 -10.47
CA HIS A 5 1.16 -42.03 -10.22
C HIS A 5 1.31 -40.53 -10.52
N TYR A 6 0.39 -39.92 -11.28
CA TYR A 6 0.46 -38.49 -11.57
C TYR A 6 -0.39 -37.61 -10.64
N LEU A 7 -1.34 -38.20 -9.89
CA LEU A 7 -2.20 -37.49 -8.94
C LEU A 7 -1.42 -36.66 -7.90
N PRO A 8 -0.33 -37.15 -7.26
CA PRO A 8 0.44 -36.33 -6.32
C PRO A 8 1.22 -35.20 -7.00
N LEU A 9 1.66 -35.40 -8.25
CA LEU A 9 2.36 -34.38 -9.02
C LEU A 9 1.41 -33.24 -9.43
N TYR A 10 0.17 -33.59 -9.81
CA TYR A 10 -0.87 -32.60 -10.09
C TYR A 10 -1.32 -31.87 -8.83
N LEU A 11 -1.48 -32.56 -7.69
CA LEU A 11 -1.81 -31.92 -6.41
C LEU A 11 -0.71 -30.97 -5.93
N PHE A 12 0.55 -31.36 -6.09
CA PHE A 12 1.70 -30.50 -5.77
C PHE A 12 1.76 -29.29 -6.70
N GLY A 13 1.56 -29.47 -8.00
CA GLY A 13 1.45 -28.38 -8.97
C GLY A 13 0.30 -27.42 -8.66
N LEU A 14 -0.85 -27.94 -8.25
CA LEU A 14 -2.02 -27.14 -7.86
C LEU A 14 -1.77 -26.37 -6.57
N LEU A 15 -1.11 -26.99 -5.59
CA LEU A 15 -0.75 -26.36 -4.32
C LEU A 15 0.26 -25.21 -4.54
N VAL A 16 1.29 -25.44 -5.35
CA VAL A 16 2.26 -24.40 -5.74
C VAL A 16 1.59 -23.28 -6.51
N LEU A 17 0.67 -23.59 -7.44
CA LEU A 17 -0.10 -22.59 -8.17
C LEU A 17 -0.98 -21.74 -7.22
N CYS A 18 -1.70 -22.37 -6.29
CA CYS A 18 -2.50 -21.66 -5.27
C CYS A 18 -1.64 -20.79 -4.33
N LEU A 19 -0.46 -21.28 -3.94
CA LEU A 19 0.50 -20.51 -3.13
C LEU A 19 1.09 -19.32 -3.90
N THR A 20 1.31 -19.45 -5.21
CA THR A 20 1.79 -18.32 -6.03
C THR A 20 0.70 -17.27 -6.29
N ILE A 21 -0.57 -17.65 -6.46
CA ILE A 21 -1.68 -16.70 -6.67
C ILE A 21 -1.85 -15.77 -5.46
N THR A 22 -1.66 -16.27 -4.23
CA THR A 22 -1.76 -15.45 -3.02
C THR A 22 -0.59 -14.47 -2.84
N ALA A 23 0.58 -14.74 -3.44
CA ALA A 23 1.77 -13.91 -3.31
C ALA A 23 1.95 -12.85 -4.41
N VAL A 24 1.22 -12.96 -5.54
CA VAL A 24 1.33 -12.04 -6.69
C VAL A 24 0.46 -10.79 -6.55
N ASN A 25 -0.40 -10.74 -5.53
CA ASN A 25 -1.16 -9.53 -5.20
C ASN A 25 -0.23 -8.50 -4.52
N ALA A 26 0.51 -7.74 -5.34
CA ALA A 26 0.47 -6.30 -5.15
C ALA A 26 -1.00 -5.91 -5.32
N GLU A 27 -1.74 -6.04 -4.22
CA GLU A 27 -3.18 -6.27 -4.19
C GLU A 27 -3.92 -5.06 -4.74
N ILE A 28 -4.78 -5.27 -5.74
CA ILE A 28 -5.75 -4.24 -6.14
C ILE A 28 -6.62 -3.98 -4.91
N ILE A 29 -6.60 -2.75 -4.41
CA ILE A 29 -7.40 -2.31 -3.27
C ILE A 29 -8.58 -1.50 -3.81
N ASP A 30 -9.77 -2.01 -3.60
CA ASP A 30 -11.04 -1.41 -3.98
C ASP A 30 -12.00 -1.36 -2.78
N ASP A 31 -13.28 -1.10 -3.03
CA ASP A 31 -14.29 -1.03 -1.96
C ASP A 31 -14.65 -2.39 -1.37
N ASP A 32 -14.57 -3.44 -2.18
CA ASP A 32 -14.92 -4.80 -1.78
C ASP A 32 -13.76 -5.49 -1.06
N THR A 33 -12.55 -4.94 -1.17
CA THR A 33 -11.39 -5.36 -0.39
C THR A 33 -11.73 -5.33 1.10
N PRO A 34 -11.65 -6.46 1.82
CA PRO A 34 -12.04 -6.53 3.22
C PRO A 34 -11.26 -5.53 4.08
N VAL A 35 -11.95 -4.88 5.02
CA VAL A 35 -11.28 -4.08 6.05
C VAL A 35 -10.52 -5.02 6.99
N PRO A 36 -9.23 -4.78 7.26
CA PRO A 36 -8.48 -5.62 8.19
C PRO A 36 -9.15 -5.65 9.58
N PRO A 37 -9.04 -6.75 10.34
CA PRO A 37 -9.71 -6.86 11.63
C PRO A 37 -9.29 -5.78 12.63
N VAL A 38 -10.17 -5.50 13.59
CA VAL A 38 -9.90 -4.55 14.68
C VAL A 38 -8.62 -4.90 15.42
N GLY A 39 -7.75 -3.91 15.64
CA GLY A 39 -6.48 -4.07 16.37
C GLY A 39 -5.37 -4.75 15.59
N THR A 40 -5.60 -5.06 14.31
CA THR A 40 -4.53 -5.54 13.39
C THR A 40 -3.87 -4.37 12.67
N LEU A 41 -2.69 -4.60 12.10
CA LEU A 41 -2.00 -3.59 11.29
C LEU A 41 -2.89 -3.17 10.11
N GLY A 42 -3.00 -1.87 9.89
CA GLY A 42 -3.85 -1.30 8.83
C GLY A 42 -5.35 -1.43 9.09
N GLY A 43 -5.77 -2.09 10.18
CA GLY A 43 -7.16 -2.17 10.61
C GLY A 43 -7.55 -1.01 11.54
N PRO A 44 -8.84 -0.82 11.81
CA PRO A 44 -9.31 0.14 12.80
C PRO A 44 -8.89 -0.29 14.22
N ASP A 45 -8.71 0.68 15.10
CA ASP A 45 -8.34 0.46 16.52
C ASP A 45 -9.51 -0.04 17.37
N ARG A 46 -10.73 0.12 16.88
CA ARG A 46 -11.98 -0.33 17.50
C ARG A 46 -12.98 -0.81 16.46
N VAL A 47 -14.06 -1.42 16.92
CA VAL A 47 -15.21 -1.72 16.06
C VAL A 47 -15.80 -0.41 15.53
N LEU A 48 -16.06 -0.40 14.23
CA LEU A 48 -16.68 0.71 13.53
C LEU A 48 -18.18 0.48 13.38
N ASP A 49 -18.98 1.53 13.54
CA ASP A 49 -20.36 1.49 13.06
C ASP A 49 -20.43 1.59 11.52
N ALA A 50 -21.64 1.56 10.95
CA ALA A 50 -21.81 1.58 9.49
C ALA A 50 -21.29 2.87 8.82
N ALA A 51 -21.48 4.03 9.46
CA ALA A 51 -21.04 5.31 8.91
C ALA A 51 -19.52 5.48 9.03
N GLU A 52 -18.96 4.99 10.14
CA GLU A 52 -17.52 4.97 10.36
C GLU A 52 -16.81 3.99 9.41
N LEU A 53 -17.41 2.83 9.15
CA LEU A 53 -16.90 1.88 8.17
C LEU A 53 -16.89 2.50 6.77
N GLU A 54 -17.96 3.18 6.38
CA GLU A 54 -18.03 3.89 5.10
C GLU A 54 -16.95 4.98 5.02
N GLN A 55 -16.77 5.77 6.09
CA GLN A 55 -15.71 6.78 6.18
C GLN A 55 -14.31 6.16 6.08
N TRP A 56 -14.09 5.01 6.72
CA TRP A 56 -12.82 4.30 6.64
C TRP A 56 -12.52 3.86 5.21
N ILE A 57 -13.52 3.28 4.51
CA ILE A 57 -13.38 2.85 3.11
C ILE A 57 -13.10 4.06 2.20
N ARG A 58 -13.81 5.20 2.39
CA ARG A 58 -13.50 6.45 1.67
C ARG A 58 -12.07 6.92 1.92
N GLY A 59 -11.61 6.86 3.16
CA GLY A 59 -10.23 7.22 3.52
C GLY A 59 -9.20 6.33 2.82
N ARG A 60 -9.46 5.01 2.77
CA ARG A 60 -8.62 4.06 2.02
C ARG A 60 -8.51 4.46 0.55
N ARG A 61 -9.61 4.85 -0.11
CA ARG A 61 -9.55 5.32 -1.52
C ARG A 61 -8.64 6.53 -1.70
N VAL A 62 -8.73 7.51 -0.81
CA VAL A 62 -7.88 8.72 -0.89
C VAL A 62 -6.41 8.35 -0.68
N PHE A 63 -6.13 7.42 0.24
CA PHE A 63 -4.78 6.94 0.52
C PHE A 63 -4.16 6.18 -0.67
N ASP A 64 -5.00 5.41 -1.35
CA ASP A 64 -4.63 4.54 -2.47
C ASP A 64 -4.54 5.27 -3.81
N ARG A 65 -5.16 6.45 -3.89
CA ARG A 65 -5.31 7.23 -5.11
C ARG A 65 -3.94 7.71 -5.62
N ASP A 66 -3.78 7.60 -6.94
CA ASP A 66 -2.73 8.27 -7.68
C ASP A 66 -3.05 9.76 -7.85
N TRP A 67 -2.05 10.60 -7.62
CA TRP A 67 -2.09 12.05 -7.71
C TRP A 67 -1.16 12.51 -8.82
N GLU A 68 -1.67 13.37 -9.70
CA GLU A 68 -0.84 14.10 -10.66
C GLU A 68 -0.49 15.49 -10.12
N LEU A 69 0.63 16.06 -10.58
CA LEU A 69 1.11 17.38 -10.15
C LEU A 69 0.03 18.48 -10.25
N GLY A 70 -0.80 18.43 -11.30
CA GLY A 70 -1.87 19.40 -11.54
C GLY A 70 -3.12 19.23 -10.66
N GLU A 71 -3.26 18.10 -9.95
CA GLU A 71 -4.41 17.82 -9.08
C GLU A 71 -4.25 18.40 -7.67
N GLY A 72 -3.05 18.92 -7.38
CA GLY A 72 -2.74 19.59 -6.12
C GLY A 72 -2.36 18.62 -5.01
N LEU A 73 -1.08 18.66 -4.66
CA LEU A 73 -0.54 18.42 -3.32
C LEU A 73 0.47 19.50 -2.90
N GLY A 74 0.87 20.37 -3.85
CA GLY A 74 1.68 21.56 -3.63
C GLY A 74 3.11 21.25 -3.19
N THR A 75 3.93 22.29 -3.12
CA THR A 75 5.27 22.25 -2.53
C THR A 75 5.15 22.06 -1.01
N PRO A 76 5.97 21.19 -0.37
CA PRO A 76 6.98 20.32 -0.98
C PRO A 76 6.35 19.17 -1.75
N ASP A 77 6.87 18.92 -2.96
CA ASP A 77 6.27 18.01 -3.93
C ASP A 77 6.10 16.60 -3.35
N LEU A 78 4.91 16.01 -3.54
CA LEU A 78 4.76 14.58 -3.37
C LEU A 78 5.67 13.91 -4.42
N ASN A 79 6.75 13.28 -3.95
CA ASN A 79 7.76 12.66 -4.81
C ASN A 79 7.37 11.25 -5.29
N ALA A 80 6.09 10.91 -5.20
CA ALA A 80 5.52 9.63 -5.60
C ALA A 80 4.07 9.80 -6.08
N ASP A 81 3.46 8.74 -6.59
CA ASP A 81 2.11 8.79 -7.17
C ASP A 81 0.99 8.74 -6.11
N SER A 82 1.19 8.08 -4.98
CA SER A 82 0.13 7.86 -3.97
C SER A 82 0.69 7.86 -2.55
N CYS A 83 -0.16 7.99 -1.52
CA CYS A 83 0.30 7.81 -0.13
C CYS A 83 0.80 6.37 0.09
N ARG A 84 0.12 5.40 -0.53
CA ARG A 84 0.49 3.98 -0.51
C ARG A 84 1.88 3.72 -1.08
N SER A 85 2.34 4.46 -2.09
CA SER A 85 3.67 4.24 -2.70
C SER A 85 4.80 4.15 -1.65
N CYS A 86 4.74 4.99 -0.62
CA CYS A 86 5.67 5.03 0.50
C CYS A 86 5.11 4.39 1.79
N HIS A 87 3.81 4.14 1.91
CA HIS A 87 3.18 3.60 3.13
C HIS A 87 2.41 2.31 2.87
N GLN A 88 3.12 1.22 2.62
CA GLN A 88 2.53 -0.03 2.09
C GLN A 88 3.02 -1.34 2.72
N LYS A 89 4.03 -1.31 3.61
CA LYS A 89 4.63 -2.55 4.15
C LYS A 89 4.59 -2.61 5.69
N PRO A 90 4.11 -3.73 6.27
CA PRO A 90 3.65 -4.96 5.61
C PRO A 90 2.24 -4.85 5.00
N VAL A 91 1.50 -3.78 5.31
CA VAL A 91 0.13 -3.51 4.85
C VAL A 91 0.00 -2.03 4.46
N ILE A 92 -1.07 -1.67 3.74
CA ILE A 92 -1.40 -0.28 3.43
C ILE A 92 -1.50 0.57 4.72
N GLY A 93 -0.94 1.78 4.70
CA GLY A 93 -0.90 2.69 5.84
C GLY A 93 0.29 2.47 6.80
N ALA A 94 1.09 1.42 6.59
CA ALA A 94 2.28 1.15 7.40
C ALA A 94 3.51 1.93 6.90
N ALA A 95 4.71 1.52 7.28
CA ALA A 95 5.95 2.08 6.74
C ALA A 95 6.12 1.68 5.27
N GLY A 96 7.13 2.23 4.62
CA GLY A 96 7.44 1.85 3.26
C GLY A 96 8.26 0.57 3.19
N GLY A 97 8.42 0.04 1.96
CA GLY A 97 9.37 -1.05 1.71
C GLY A 97 10.79 -0.67 2.13
N LEU A 98 11.66 -1.68 2.33
CA LEU A 98 13.07 -1.51 2.73
C LEU A 98 13.65 -0.22 2.11
N ASP A 99 13.91 0.79 2.96
CA ASP A 99 14.55 2.08 2.65
C ASP A 99 13.72 3.26 2.09
N VAL A 100 12.38 3.21 2.03
CA VAL A 100 11.54 4.41 1.80
C VAL A 100 11.09 5.09 3.10
N ASN A 101 11.89 4.99 4.16
CA ASN A 101 11.78 5.93 5.28
C ASN A 101 12.23 7.29 4.74
N VAL A 102 11.28 8.17 4.44
CA VAL A 102 11.55 9.53 4.00
C VAL A 102 12.20 10.29 5.16
N THR A 103 13.52 10.20 5.29
CA THR A 103 14.29 10.94 6.31
C THR A 103 14.75 12.31 5.83
N ARG A 104 14.48 12.70 4.58
CA ARG A 104 14.92 14.01 4.05
C ARG A 104 13.73 14.87 3.67
N PHE A 105 13.55 15.94 4.46
CA PHE A 105 12.63 17.04 4.21
C PHE A 105 13.47 18.29 3.90
N GLY A 106 13.16 18.97 2.80
CA GLY A 106 13.96 20.06 2.28
C GLY A 106 13.21 20.89 1.23
N PHE A 107 13.84 21.98 0.80
CA PHE A 107 13.41 22.79 -0.34
C PHE A 107 13.98 22.19 -1.62
N ASP A 108 13.13 21.87 -2.60
CA ASP A 108 13.54 21.38 -3.92
C ASP A 108 13.64 22.50 -4.99
N ASN A 109 13.39 23.75 -4.59
CA ASN A 109 13.35 24.91 -5.47
C ASN A 109 12.36 24.74 -6.64
N GLU A 110 11.13 24.28 -6.35
CA GLU A 110 10.10 24.02 -7.38
C GLU A 110 10.59 22.99 -8.44
N GLY A 111 11.41 22.03 -8.01
CA GLY A 111 12.04 21.04 -8.87
C GLY A 111 13.22 21.54 -9.71
N ALA A 112 13.62 22.82 -9.59
CA ALA A 112 14.77 23.37 -10.30
C ALA A 112 16.12 22.95 -9.67
N GLY A 113 16.10 22.52 -8.41
CA GLY A 113 17.29 22.15 -7.65
C GLY A 113 18.24 23.34 -7.33
N PRO A 114 19.26 23.12 -6.47
CA PRO A 114 19.52 21.89 -5.71
C PRO A 114 18.48 21.66 -4.61
N PHE A 115 18.40 20.43 -4.08
CA PHE A 115 17.62 20.12 -2.89
C PHE A 115 18.37 20.60 -1.64
N GLU A 116 17.74 21.43 -0.82
CA GLU A 116 18.30 22.04 0.39
C GLU A 116 17.58 21.50 1.63
N ASP A 117 18.29 20.83 2.53
CA ASP A 117 17.68 20.27 3.75
C ASP A 117 17.15 21.38 4.70
N LEU A 118 16.04 21.11 5.38
CA LEU A 118 15.54 22.02 6.42
C LEU A 118 16.48 22.10 7.63
N PRO A 119 16.55 23.24 8.35
CA PRO A 119 17.31 23.34 9.58
C PRO A 119 16.87 22.27 10.60
N GLY A 120 17.78 21.39 11.00
CA GLY A 120 17.51 20.29 11.93
C GLY A 120 17.11 18.95 11.29
N GLY A 121 17.14 18.84 9.95
CA GLY A 121 17.21 17.55 9.27
C GLY A 121 18.51 16.80 9.59
N PRO A 122 18.56 15.47 9.40
CA PRO A 122 19.77 14.68 9.59
C PRO A 122 20.92 15.10 8.68
#